data_AF-A0A7K2L212-F1
#
_entry.id   AF-A0A7K2L212-F1
#
_cell.length_a   1.000
_cell.length_b   1.000
_cell.length_c   1.000
_cell.angle_alpha   90.00
_cell.angle_beta   90.00
_cell.angle_gamma   90.00
#
_symmetry.space_group_name_H-M   'P 1'
#
loop_
_entity.id
_entity.type
_entity.pdbx_description
1 polymer ?
#
loop_
_entity_poly.entity_id
_entity_poly.type
_entity_poly.pdbx_seq_one_letter_code
_entity_poly.pdbx_strand_id
1 'polypeptide(L)'
;MLFKDRTDAGRQLAALLDHLRTHDVVVLGLPRGGVPVAAEVADALDAPLDVCLVRKLGVPRQPELAMGALGEGGVRVVNERILAETGVGARDLAAVERREHVELDQRAGRYRGSRPSVPLEGRTVLIVDDGLATGATALAACRVVRARGAARIVLAVPVAPRGWKARLGGEADETLSVHAPEAFSAIGQFYGDFGQTPDAEVVACLDRIRAAHGPVVRDGDVRIPVDDRVTLAGRLAVPEDALGIVLFAHGSGSSRHSPRNRAVAAALNRAGLGTLLFD
;
A
#
# COMPACT_ATOMS: atom_id res chain seq x y z
N MET A 1 -16.15 -18.68 15.49
CA MET A 1 -15.20 -17.59 15.16
C MET A 1 -14.95 -17.65 13.67
N LEU A 2 -14.85 -16.50 12.98
CA LEU A 2 -14.78 -16.45 11.51
C LEU A 2 -13.36 -16.72 11.01
N PHE A 3 -12.36 -16.27 11.79
CA PHE A 3 -10.95 -16.48 11.50
C PHE A 3 -10.25 -17.12 12.69
N LYS A 4 -9.29 -18.00 12.42
CA LYS A 4 -8.41 -18.52 13.47
C LYS A 4 -7.50 -17.44 14.01
N ASP A 5 -6.81 -16.73 13.12
CA ASP A 5 -5.82 -15.70 13.41
C ASP A 5 -5.72 -14.75 12.19
N ARG A 6 -4.81 -13.77 12.23
CA ARG A 6 -4.59 -12.82 11.12
C ARG A 6 -4.09 -13.50 9.84
N THR A 7 -3.32 -14.58 9.97
CA THR A 7 -2.81 -15.34 8.83
C THR A 7 -3.95 -16.03 8.08
N ASP A 8 -4.84 -16.71 8.81
CA ASP A 8 -6.05 -17.32 8.24
C ASP A 8 -6.95 -16.27 7.57
N ALA A 9 -7.17 -15.13 8.22
CA ALA A 9 -7.93 -14.02 7.65
C ALA A 9 -7.31 -13.49 6.34
N GLY A 10 -5.98 -13.36 6.28
CA GLY A 10 -5.26 -12.95 5.07
C GLY A 10 -5.40 -13.92 3.92
N ARG A 11 -5.34 -15.23 4.19
CA ARG A 11 -5.54 -16.28 3.15
C ARG A 11 -6.95 -16.27 2.59
N GLN A 12 -7.96 -16.12 3.45
CA GLN A 12 -9.35 -16.02 3.01
C GLN A 12 -9.58 -14.73 2.20
N LEU A 13 -8.96 -13.61 2.60
CA LEU A 13 -9.02 -12.35 1.87
C LEU A 13 -8.36 -12.47 0.48
N ALA A 14 -7.19 -13.11 0.41
CA ALA A 14 -6.44 -13.32 -0.82
C ALA A 14 -7.25 -14.08 -1.88
N ALA A 15 -8.04 -15.07 -1.47
CA ALA A 15 -8.89 -15.85 -2.38
C ALA A 15 -9.93 -14.99 -3.14
N LEU A 16 -10.35 -13.85 -2.57
CA LEU A 16 -11.29 -12.92 -3.20
C LEU A 16 -10.60 -11.92 -4.15
N LEU A 17 -9.26 -11.86 -4.11
CA LEU A 17 -8.44 -10.86 -4.80
C LEU A 17 -7.67 -11.43 -6.00
N ASP A 18 -7.89 -12.70 -6.37
CA ASP A 18 -7.16 -13.38 -7.46
C ASP A 18 -7.21 -12.62 -8.81
N HIS A 19 -8.31 -11.89 -9.05
CA HIS A 19 -8.48 -11.04 -10.23
C HIS A 19 -7.44 -9.91 -10.35
N LEU A 20 -6.72 -9.58 -9.28
CA LEU A 20 -5.67 -8.56 -9.26
C LEU A 20 -4.28 -9.09 -9.64
N ARG A 21 -4.06 -10.41 -9.74
CA ARG A 21 -2.73 -11.00 -9.99
C ARG A 21 -2.05 -10.57 -11.29
N THR A 22 -2.83 -10.17 -12.29
CA THR A 22 -2.33 -9.74 -13.60
C THR A 22 -2.06 -8.24 -13.70
N HIS A 23 -2.29 -7.49 -12.62
CA HIS A 23 -2.13 -6.04 -12.56
C HIS A 23 -0.81 -5.66 -11.89
N ASP A 24 -0.31 -4.45 -12.16
CA ASP A 24 0.82 -3.84 -11.42
C ASP A 24 0.30 -3.35 -10.06
N VAL A 25 0.31 -4.27 -9.08
CA VAL A 25 -0.26 -4.07 -7.74
C VAL A 25 0.84 -3.81 -6.72
N VAL A 26 0.59 -2.86 -5.82
CA VAL A 26 1.35 -2.70 -4.57
C VAL A 26 0.41 -2.94 -3.40
N VAL A 27 0.77 -3.85 -2.50
CA VAL A 27 -0.01 -4.14 -1.30
C VAL A 27 0.52 -3.29 -0.15
N LEU A 28 -0.37 -2.54 0.50
CA LEU A 28 -0.04 -1.73 1.67
C LEU A 28 -0.82 -2.21 2.89
N GLY A 29 -0.11 -2.68 3.91
CA GLY A 29 -0.72 -3.07 5.19
C GLY A 29 -0.84 -1.88 6.15
N LEU A 30 -2.02 -1.66 6.72
CA LEU A 30 -2.22 -0.68 7.78
C LEU A 30 -1.65 -1.22 9.10
N PRO A 31 -0.70 -0.51 9.75
CA PRO A 31 -0.07 -1.03 10.94
C PRO A 31 -0.97 -0.88 12.18
N ARG A 32 -0.90 -1.82 13.13
CA ARG A 32 0.02 -2.98 13.12
C ARG A 32 -0.63 -4.25 12.57
N GLY A 33 -1.85 -4.54 12.98
CA GLY A 33 -2.51 -5.81 12.69
C GLY A 33 -2.85 -6.05 11.23
N GLY A 34 -3.01 -5.00 10.41
CA GLY A 34 -3.22 -5.13 8.98
C GLY A 34 -2.01 -5.66 8.21
N VAL A 35 -0.78 -5.52 8.73
CA VAL A 35 0.43 -5.93 8.00
C VAL A 35 0.55 -7.47 7.89
N PRO A 36 0.33 -8.28 8.93
CA PRO A 36 0.28 -9.74 8.79
C PRO A 36 -0.77 -10.22 7.78
N VAL A 37 -1.95 -9.61 7.77
CA VAL A 37 -3.01 -9.92 6.79
C VAL A 37 -2.56 -9.54 5.37
N ALA A 38 -1.98 -8.36 5.22
CA ALA A 38 -1.44 -7.86 3.96
C ALA A 38 -0.31 -8.74 3.41
N ALA A 39 0.49 -9.35 4.28
CA ALA A 39 1.58 -10.21 3.87
C ALA A 39 1.10 -11.51 3.20
N GLU A 40 0.05 -12.13 3.72
CA GLU A 40 -0.56 -13.29 3.04
C GLU A 40 -1.20 -12.91 1.71
N VAL A 41 -1.79 -11.71 1.63
CA VAL A 41 -2.35 -11.18 0.37
C VAL A 41 -1.25 -10.88 -0.65
N ALA A 42 -0.16 -10.25 -0.23
CA ALA A 42 0.98 -9.93 -1.08
C ALA A 42 1.65 -11.18 -1.64
N ASP A 43 1.84 -12.21 -0.80
CA ASP A 43 2.39 -13.51 -1.19
C ASP A 43 1.51 -14.20 -2.24
N ALA A 44 0.20 -14.24 -2.02
CA ALA A 44 -0.75 -14.84 -2.97
C ALA A 44 -0.84 -14.09 -4.31
N LEU A 45 -0.70 -12.76 -4.28
CA LEU A 45 -0.74 -11.92 -5.46
C LEU A 45 0.61 -11.79 -6.17
N ASP A 46 1.69 -12.31 -5.57
CA ASP A 46 3.07 -12.10 -6.05
C ASP A 46 3.37 -10.61 -6.25
N ALA A 47 2.97 -9.80 -5.25
CA ALA A 47 3.05 -8.35 -5.28
C ALA A 47 3.91 -7.79 -4.12
N PRO A 48 4.64 -6.67 -4.31
CA PRO A 48 5.39 -6.04 -3.23
C PRO A 48 4.47 -5.64 -2.07
N LEU A 49 4.94 -5.87 -0.85
CA LEU A 49 4.33 -5.41 0.38
C LEU A 49 5.10 -4.20 0.95
N ASP A 50 4.36 -3.19 1.38
CA ASP A 50 4.89 -2.12 2.23
C ASP A 50 3.88 -1.76 3.33
N VAL A 51 4.28 -0.89 4.25
CA VAL A 51 3.42 -0.37 5.33
C VAL A 51 2.74 0.93 4.90
N CYS A 52 1.42 1.04 5.10
CA CYS A 52 0.70 2.29 4.90
C CYS A 52 0.74 3.15 6.18
N LEU A 53 1.73 4.03 6.28
CA LEU A 53 1.85 4.92 7.42
C LEU A 53 1.06 6.21 7.20
N VAL A 54 -0.01 6.35 7.98
CA VAL A 54 -0.87 7.54 7.99
C VAL A 54 -1.17 8.01 9.41
N ARG A 55 -1.33 9.32 9.56
CA ARG A 55 -1.75 9.97 10.82
C ARG A 55 -2.98 10.82 10.56
N LYS A 56 -4.01 10.72 11.41
CA LYS A 56 -5.15 11.64 11.37
C LYS A 56 -4.73 12.96 12.01
N LEU A 57 -5.09 14.06 11.38
CA LEU A 57 -5.03 15.39 11.97
C LEU A 57 -6.37 15.63 12.69
N GLY A 58 -6.39 15.40 14.00
CA GLY A 58 -7.58 15.61 14.83
C GLY A 58 -7.77 17.09 15.18
N VAL A 59 -9.02 17.54 15.27
CA VAL A 59 -9.34 18.89 15.75
C VAL A 59 -8.85 19.05 17.20
N PRO A 60 -8.13 20.13 17.58
CA PRO A 60 -7.49 20.24 18.91
C PRO A 60 -8.43 20.00 20.11
N ARG A 61 -9.67 20.48 20.03
CA ARG A 61 -10.69 20.32 21.08
C ARG A 61 -11.57 19.08 20.90
N GLN A 62 -11.43 18.36 19.78
CA GLN A 62 -12.17 17.15 19.44
C GLN A 62 -11.29 16.18 18.63
N PRO A 63 -10.29 15.53 19.25
CA PRO A 63 -9.26 14.77 18.52
C PRO A 63 -9.81 13.61 17.67
N GLU A 64 -10.98 13.08 18.03
CA GLU A 64 -11.66 12.04 17.27
C GLU A 64 -12.22 12.53 15.93
N LEU A 65 -12.56 13.82 15.83
CA LEU A 65 -12.97 14.46 14.59
C LEU A 65 -11.73 14.82 13.77
N ALA A 66 -11.53 14.14 12.64
CA ALA A 66 -10.40 14.39 11.76
C ALA A 66 -10.67 15.58 10.81
N MET A 67 -9.83 16.62 10.93
CA MET A 67 -9.77 17.75 9.98
C MET A 67 -8.80 17.50 8.81
N GLY A 68 -8.04 16.40 8.85
CA GLY A 68 -7.12 16.03 7.79
C GLY A 68 -6.38 14.73 8.07
N ALA A 69 -5.42 14.43 7.22
CA ALA A 69 -4.51 13.30 7.35
C ALA A 69 -3.11 13.67 6.82
N LEU A 70 -2.10 13.07 7.42
CA LEU A 70 -0.73 13.07 6.94
C LEU A 70 -0.34 11.67 6.49
N GLY A 71 0.48 11.64 5.45
CA GLY A 71 1.14 10.46 4.95
C GLY A 71 2.63 10.74 4.72
N GLU A 72 3.36 9.67 4.43
CA GLU A 72 4.78 9.76 4.13
C GLU A 72 5.04 10.53 2.84
N GLY A 73 6.26 11.06 2.69
CA GLY A 73 6.65 11.87 1.53
C GLY A 73 6.08 13.29 1.56
N GLY A 74 5.73 13.81 2.75
CA GLY A 74 5.18 15.16 2.92
C GLY A 74 3.72 15.30 2.47
N VAL A 75 3.03 14.17 2.23
CA VAL A 75 1.65 14.19 1.78
C VAL A 75 0.74 14.66 2.89
N ARG A 76 -0.06 15.67 2.56
CA ARG A 76 -0.98 16.33 3.48
C ARG A 76 -2.33 16.47 2.79
N VAL A 77 -3.36 15.96 3.45
CA VAL A 77 -4.75 16.06 3.00
C VAL A 77 -5.57 16.78 4.07
N VAL A 78 -6.26 17.84 3.69
CA VAL A 78 -7.05 18.67 4.60
C VAL A 78 -8.52 18.63 4.20
N ASN A 79 -9.40 18.60 5.19
CA ASN A 79 -10.83 18.74 5.01
C ASN A 79 -11.23 20.20 5.30
N GLU A 80 -11.25 21.01 4.25
CA GLU A 80 -11.56 22.45 4.34
C GLU A 80 -12.93 22.72 4.98
N ARG A 81 -13.91 21.85 4.75
CA ARG A 81 -15.23 21.97 5.36
C ARG A 81 -15.15 21.86 6.88
N ILE A 82 -14.42 20.88 7.40
CA ILE A 82 -14.27 20.70 8.86
C ILE A 82 -13.48 21.86 9.46
N LEU A 83 -12.45 22.37 8.79
CA LEU A 83 -11.73 23.56 9.25
C LEU A 83 -12.65 24.78 9.37
N ALA A 84 -13.48 25.02 8.34
CA ALA A 84 -14.44 26.11 8.34
C ALA A 84 -15.51 25.96 9.45
N GLU A 85 -16.07 24.76 9.63
CA GLU A 85 -17.10 24.49 10.64
C GLU A 85 -16.57 24.57 12.08
N THR A 86 -15.30 24.23 12.31
CA THR A 86 -14.70 24.18 13.65
C THR A 86 -13.92 25.44 14.03
N GLY A 87 -13.67 26.33 13.06
CA GLY A 87 -12.91 27.57 13.25
C GLY A 87 -11.43 27.34 13.57
N VAL A 88 -10.86 26.19 13.18
CA VAL A 88 -9.45 25.89 13.43
C VAL A 88 -8.58 26.79 12.55
N GLY A 89 -7.74 27.61 13.20
CA GLY A 89 -6.82 28.50 12.51
C GLY A 89 -5.57 27.77 11.99
N ALA A 90 -4.88 28.40 11.04
CA ALA A 90 -3.66 27.86 10.44
C ALA A 90 -2.55 27.52 11.46
N ARG A 91 -2.46 28.30 12.56
CA ARG A 91 -1.48 28.05 13.63
C ARG A 91 -1.76 26.75 14.39
N ASP A 92 -3.02 26.48 14.71
CA ASP A 92 -3.42 25.27 15.43
C ASP A 92 -3.25 24.04 14.54
N LEU A 93 -3.64 24.16 13.27
CA LEU A 93 -3.42 23.12 12.27
C LEU A 93 -1.93 22.77 12.13
N ALA A 94 -1.06 23.77 11.97
CA ALA A 94 0.39 23.57 11.90
C ALA A 94 0.99 22.97 13.18
N ALA A 95 0.40 23.25 14.35
CA ALA A 95 0.82 22.63 15.60
C ALA A 95 0.49 21.13 15.65
N VAL A 96 -0.72 20.76 15.24
CA VAL A 96 -1.14 19.35 15.13
C VAL A 96 -0.29 18.63 14.08
N GLU A 97 -0.07 19.23 12.92
CA GLU A 97 0.75 18.66 11.85
C GLU A 97 2.17 18.35 12.31
N ARG A 98 2.86 19.29 12.97
CA ARG A 98 4.22 19.06 13.48
C ARG A 98 4.28 17.88 14.45
N ARG A 99 3.29 17.76 15.35
CA ARG A 99 3.24 16.65 16.31
C ARG A 99 3.07 15.31 15.58
N GLU A 100 2.16 15.25 14.63
CA GLU A 100 1.85 14.01 13.91
C GLU A 100 2.96 13.63 12.91
N HIS A 101 3.69 14.58 12.33
CA HIS A 101 4.86 14.31 11.50
C HIS A 101 5.98 13.59 12.27
N VAL A 102 6.27 14.03 13.50
CA VAL A 102 7.32 13.39 14.32
C VAL A 102 6.99 11.91 14.60
N GLU A 103 5.75 11.60 14.94
CA GLU A 103 5.30 10.21 15.15
C GLU A 103 5.34 9.40 13.86
N LEU A 104 4.98 10.01 12.72
CA LEU A 104 5.02 9.37 11.41
C LEU A 104 6.46 8.97 11.04
N ASP A 105 7.42 9.89 11.18
CA ASP A 105 8.84 9.66 10.87
C ASP A 105 9.45 8.60 11.79
N GLN A 106 9.09 8.61 13.08
CA GLN A 106 9.54 7.58 14.03
C GLN A 106 9.04 6.18 13.64
N ARG A 107 7.79 6.05 13.20
CA ARG A 107 7.25 4.77 12.72
C ARG A 107 7.87 4.33 11.41
N ALA A 108 8.10 5.27 10.49
CA ALA A 108 8.80 5.00 9.24
C ALA A 108 10.19 4.44 9.50
N GLY A 109 10.96 5.08 10.38
CA GLY A 109 12.28 4.60 10.81
C GLY A 109 12.21 3.23 11.51
N ARG A 110 11.17 2.98 12.31
CA ARG A 110 11.00 1.69 13.00
C ARG A 110 10.70 0.53 12.04
N TYR A 111 9.81 0.74 11.08
CA TYR A 111 9.37 -0.35 10.19
C TYR A 111 10.25 -0.50 8.96
N ARG A 112 10.74 0.59 8.38
CA ARG A 112 11.56 0.59 7.16
C ARG A 112 13.06 0.81 7.45
N GLY A 113 13.46 1.34 8.60
CA GLY A 113 14.85 1.74 8.80
C GLY A 113 15.24 2.80 7.78
N SER A 114 16.34 2.58 7.05
CA SER A 114 16.77 3.44 5.93
C SER A 114 16.11 3.10 4.59
N ARG A 115 15.26 2.07 4.52
CA ARG A 115 14.67 1.60 3.26
C ARG A 115 13.66 2.61 2.71
N PRO A 116 13.69 2.92 1.40
CA PRO A 116 12.68 3.76 0.78
C PRO A 116 11.31 3.04 0.76
N SER A 117 10.22 3.83 0.70
CA SER A 117 8.87 3.28 0.51
C SER A 117 8.67 2.83 -0.93
N VAL A 118 7.80 1.86 -1.16
CA VAL A 118 7.45 1.40 -2.51
C VAL A 118 6.76 2.54 -3.30
N PRO A 119 7.15 2.80 -4.57
CA PRO A 119 6.50 3.80 -5.42
C PRO A 119 5.04 3.43 -5.74
N LEU A 120 4.13 4.40 -5.67
CA LEU A 120 2.69 4.20 -5.88
C LEU A 120 2.16 4.83 -7.18
N GLU A 121 2.89 5.78 -7.75
CA GLU A 121 2.47 6.58 -8.91
C GLU A 121 2.09 5.68 -10.10
N GLY A 122 0.88 5.87 -10.62
CA GLY A 122 0.35 5.13 -11.76
C GLY A 122 -0.01 3.66 -11.50
N ARG A 123 0.17 3.15 -10.28
CA ARG A 123 -0.06 1.73 -9.94
C ARG A 123 -1.45 1.48 -9.33
N THR A 124 -1.86 0.21 -9.30
CA THR A 124 -2.99 -0.22 -8.48
C THR A 124 -2.50 -0.44 -7.06
N VAL A 125 -3.09 0.22 -6.08
CA VAL A 125 -2.72 0.11 -4.67
C VAL A 125 -3.81 -0.60 -3.90
N LEU A 126 -3.43 -1.71 -3.25
CA LEU A 126 -4.31 -2.53 -2.43
C LEU A 126 -4.03 -2.24 -0.95
N ILE A 127 -4.93 -1.52 -0.29
CA ILE A 127 -4.85 -1.20 1.14
C ILE A 127 -5.52 -2.33 1.92
N VAL A 128 -4.82 -2.89 2.90
CA VAL A 128 -5.28 -4.02 3.72
C VAL A 128 -5.21 -3.68 5.22
N ASP A 129 -6.25 -4.06 5.96
CA ASP A 129 -6.30 -4.01 7.43
C ASP A 129 -6.79 -5.35 8.00
N ASP A 130 -6.64 -5.59 9.31
CA ASP A 130 -7.19 -6.79 9.97
C ASP A 130 -8.70 -6.69 10.23
N GLY A 131 -9.25 -5.49 10.12
CA GLY A 131 -10.68 -5.28 10.10
C GLY A 131 -10.99 -3.80 10.07
N LEU A 132 -12.24 -3.48 9.77
CA LEU A 132 -12.68 -2.09 9.71
C LEU A 132 -13.83 -1.89 10.69
N ALA A 133 -13.61 -1.08 11.73
CA ALA A 133 -14.68 -0.69 12.65
C ALA A 133 -15.32 0.64 12.24
N THR A 134 -14.60 1.75 12.41
CA THR A 134 -15.06 3.09 12.01
C THR A 134 -14.65 3.45 10.58
N GLY A 135 -13.53 2.91 10.10
CA GLY A 135 -12.97 3.21 8.79
C GLY A 135 -12.15 4.50 8.71
N ALA A 136 -11.98 5.23 9.82
CA ALA A 136 -11.29 6.52 9.79
C ALA A 136 -9.82 6.42 9.33
N THR A 137 -9.10 5.38 9.78
CA THR A 137 -7.71 5.14 9.35
C THR A 137 -7.65 4.72 7.89
N ALA A 138 -8.53 3.81 7.45
CA ALA A 138 -8.61 3.37 6.06
C ALA A 138 -8.96 4.53 5.11
N LEU A 139 -9.85 5.43 5.52
CA LEU A 139 -10.19 6.64 4.76
C LEU A 139 -8.98 7.58 4.62
N ALA A 140 -8.25 7.80 5.72
CA ALA A 140 -7.01 8.59 5.69
C ALA A 140 -5.96 7.95 4.76
N ALA A 141 -5.85 6.61 4.80
CA ALA A 141 -4.98 5.85 3.91
C ALA A 141 -5.35 6.02 2.44
N CYS A 142 -6.63 5.88 2.07
CA CYS A 142 -7.10 6.07 0.69
C CYS A 142 -6.75 7.47 0.17
N ARG A 143 -6.99 8.51 0.97
CA ARG A 143 -6.67 9.91 0.62
C ARG A 143 -5.18 10.14 0.40
N VAL A 144 -4.34 9.64 1.32
CA VAL A 144 -2.88 9.76 1.21
C VAL A 144 -2.38 9.00 -0.01
N VAL A 145 -2.86 7.77 -0.23
CA VAL A 145 -2.48 6.94 -1.37
C VAL A 145 -2.89 7.59 -2.69
N ARG A 146 -4.08 8.20 -2.76
CA ARG A 146 -4.51 8.96 -3.94
C ARG A 146 -3.60 10.14 -4.22
N ALA A 147 -3.25 10.92 -3.19
CA ALA A 147 -2.34 12.05 -3.32
C ALA A 147 -0.90 11.65 -3.69
N ARG A 148 -0.52 10.38 -3.49
CA ARG A 148 0.74 9.79 -3.97
C ARG A 148 0.66 9.24 -5.41
N GLY A 149 -0.41 9.55 -6.13
CA GLY A 149 -0.56 9.25 -7.56
C GLY A 149 -1.03 7.82 -7.87
N ALA A 150 -1.62 7.10 -6.91
CA ALA A 150 -2.22 5.80 -7.20
C ALA A 150 -3.29 5.94 -8.30
N ALA A 151 -3.19 5.12 -9.35
CA ALA A 151 -4.15 5.12 -10.45
C ALA A 151 -5.47 4.47 -10.03
N ARG A 152 -5.38 3.39 -9.26
CA ARG A 152 -6.53 2.66 -8.70
C ARG A 152 -6.27 2.32 -7.24
N ILE A 153 -7.29 2.44 -6.40
CA ILE A 153 -7.26 2.13 -4.97
C ILE A 153 -8.29 1.04 -4.68
N VAL A 154 -7.82 -0.08 -4.17
CA VAL A 154 -8.65 -1.17 -3.66
C VAL A 154 -8.47 -1.21 -2.14
N LEU A 155 -9.56 -1.20 -1.39
CA LEU A 155 -9.55 -1.39 0.06
C LEU A 155 -10.17 -2.75 0.40
N ALA A 156 -9.37 -3.63 0.98
CA ALA A 156 -9.78 -5.01 1.28
C ALA A 156 -9.51 -5.34 2.75
N VAL A 157 -10.52 -5.83 3.46
CA VAL A 157 -10.41 -6.19 4.88
C VAL A 157 -11.09 -7.54 5.16
N PRO A 158 -10.65 -8.35 6.14
CA PRO A 158 -11.34 -9.58 6.47
C PRO A 158 -12.77 -9.35 6.95
N VAL A 159 -12.98 -8.34 7.80
CA VAL A 159 -14.29 -8.07 8.40
C VAL A 159 -14.59 -6.58 8.56
N ALA A 160 -15.84 -6.20 8.32
CA ALA A 160 -16.34 -4.84 8.49
C ALA A 160 -17.83 -4.86 8.88
N PRO A 161 -18.40 -3.81 9.51
CA PRO A 161 -19.82 -3.79 9.82
C PRO A 161 -20.67 -3.68 8.54
N ARG A 162 -21.91 -4.19 8.59
CA ARG A 162 -22.86 -4.00 7.48
C ARG A 162 -22.98 -2.51 7.09
N GLY A 163 -22.95 -2.23 5.79
CA GLY A 163 -23.05 -0.85 5.26
C GLY A 163 -21.77 -0.01 5.35
N TRP A 164 -20.63 -0.58 5.76
CA TRP A 164 -19.36 0.15 5.87
C TRP A 164 -18.93 0.88 4.60
N LYS A 165 -19.26 0.34 3.41
CA LYS A 165 -18.91 0.93 2.10
C LYS A 165 -19.40 2.37 1.95
N ALA A 166 -20.59 2.68 2.45
CA ALA A 166 -21.15 4.03 2.37
C ALA A 166 -20.32 5.06 3.17
N ARG A 167 -19.63 4.62 4.23
CA ARG A 167 -18.80 5.49 5.08
C ARG A 167 -17.50 5.93 4.41
N LEU A 168 -17.07 5.22 3.37
CA LEU A 168 -15.85 5.54 2.63
C LEU A 168 -16.06 6.58 1.55
N GLY A 169 -17.30 6.92 1.21
CA GLY A 169 -17.61 8.04 0.32
C GLY A 169 -16.97 7.96 -1.07
N GLY A 170 -16.63 6.76 -1.57
CA GLY A 170 -16.00 6.56 -2.88
C GLY A 170 -14.49 6.82 -2.93
N GLU A 171 -13.82 6.93 -1.78
CA GLU A 171 -12.38 7.25 -1.72
C GLU A 171 -11.49 6.08 -2.16
N ALA A 172 -12.03 4.86 -2.14
CA ALA A 172 -11.50 3.69 -2.82
C ALA A 172 -12.37 3.37 -4.03
N ASP A 173 -11.72 3.00 -5.15
CA ASP A 173 -12.41 2.61 -6.40
C ASP A 173 -13.10 1.25 -6.23
N GLU A 174 -12.55 0.40 -5.36
CA GLU A 174 -13.13 -0.89 -5.00
C GLU A 174 -13.01 -1.15 -3.50
N THR A 175 -14.06 -1.75 -2.93
CA THR A 175 -14.13 -2.11 -1.52
C THR A 175 -14.60 -3.54 -1.35
N LEU A 176 -13.83 -4.33 -0.63
CA LEU A 176 -14.07 -5.76 -0.44
C LEU A 176 -13.93 -6.16 1.03
N SER A 177 -14.80 -7.06 1.47
CA SER A 177 -14.69 -7.69 2.78
C SER A 177 -15.06 -9.17 2.70
N VAL A 178 -14.32 -10.05 3.39
CA VAL A 178 -14.71 -11.49 3.47
C VAL A 178 -16.06 -11.62 4.16
N HIS A 179 -16.25 -10.91 5.27
CA HIS A 179 -17.50 -10.91 6.02
C HIS A 179 -17.98 -9.51 6.38
N ALA A 180 -19.30 -9.30 6.33
CA ALA A 180 -19.95 -8.05 6.70
C ALA A 180 -21.11 -8.25 7.70
N PRO A 181 -20.84 -8.72 8.93
CA PRO A 181 -21.87 -9.06 9.91
C PRO A 181 -22.67 -7.86 10.40
N GLU A 182 -23.91 -8.11 10.83
CA GLU A 182 -24.78 -7.10 11.47
C GLU A 182 -24.36 -6.80 12.91
N ALA A 183 -24.13 -7.86 13.70
CA ALA A 183 -23.65 -7.74 15.08
C ALA A 183 -22.13 -7.50 15.07
N PHE A 184 -21.74 -6.22 15.14
CA PHE A 184 -20.34 -5.80 15.11
C PHE A 184 -20.04 -4.87 16.29
N SER A 185 -19.32 -5.38 17.29
CA SER A 185 -18.89 -4.57 18.44
C SER A 185 -17.41 -4.22 18.35
N ALA A 186 -16.56 -5.20 18.04
CA ALA A 186 -15.13 -5.01 17.86
C ALA A 186 -14.57 -5.99 16.83
N ILE A 187 -13.43 -5.66 16.22
CA ILE A 187 -12.77 -6.53 15.24
C ILE A 187 -12.37 -7.87 15.89
N GLY A 188 -11.78 -7.82 17.09
CA GLY A 188 -11.26 -9.01 17.75
C GLY A 188 -12.29 -10.10 18.07
N GLN A 189 -13.59 -9.80 18.07
CA GLN A 189 -14.65 -10.80 18.32
C GLN A 189 -14.72 -11.87 17.21
N PHE A 190 -14.17 -11.58 16.04
CA PHE A 190 -14.23 -12.47 14.87
C PHE A 190 -13.02 -13.39 14.76
N TYR A 191 -12.02 -13.21 15.62
CA TYR A 191 -10.75 -13.92 15.61
C TYR A 191 -10.62 -14.87 16.80
N GLY A 192 -10.11 -16.08 16.54
CA GLY A 192 -9.67 -17.04 17.58
C GLY A 192 -8.52 -16.49 18.41
N ASP A 193 -7.51 -15.97 17.72
CA ASP A 193 -6.39 -15.23 18.29
C ASP A 193 -6.33 -13.83 17.69
N PHE A 194 -6.50 -12.82 18.55
CA PHE A 194 -6.39 -11.41 18.22
C PHE A 194 -5.38 -10.69 19.12
N GLY A 195 -4.29 -11.37 19.46
CA GLY A 195 -3.18 -10.79 20.22
C GLY A 195 -2.66 -9.48 19.60
N GLN A 196 -2.03 -8.65 20.42
CA GLN A 196 -1.42 -7.41 19.95
C GLN A 196 -0.24 -7.74 19.03
N THR A 197 -0.29 -7.31 17.76
CA THR A 197 0.83 -7.43 16.82
C THR A 197 1.99 -6.54 17.26
N PRO A 198 3.15 -7.11 17.69
CA PRO A 198 4.32 -6.32 18.06
C PRO A 198 4.99 -5.75 16.80
N ASP A 199 5.78 -4.68 16.98
CA ASP A 199 6.50 -4.05 15.87
C ASP A 199 7.47 -5.01 15.17
N ALA A 200 8.03 -5.98 15.90
CA ALA A 200 8.90 -7.02 15.33
C ALA A 200 8.17 -7.94 14.33
N GLU A 201 6.88 -8.21 14.55
CA GLU A 201 6.08 -9.02 13.62
C GLU A 201 5.79 -8.24 12.33
N VAL A 202 5.54 -6.94 12.44
CA VAL A 202 5.41 -6.04 11.28
C VAL A 202 6.68 -6.08 10.43
N VAL A 203 7.85 -5.91 11.05
CA VAL A 203 9.15 -5.94 10.37
C VAL A 203 9.39 -7.31 9.71
N ALA A 204 9.11 -8.40 10.43
CA ALA A 204 9.27 -9.76 9.90
C ALA A 204 8.40 -10.02 8.66
N CYS A 205 7.16 -9.51 8.64
CA CYS A 205 6.29 -9.61 7.46
C CYS A 205 6.85 -8.85 6.26
N LEU A 206 7.32 -7.61 6.46
CA LEU A 206 7.93 -6.80 5.40
C LEU A 206 9.21 -7.46 4.84
N ASP A 207 10.06 -8.00 5.72
CA ASP A 207 11.30 -8.65 5.31
C ASP A 207 11.05 -9.98 4.58
N ARG A 208 10.08 -10.78 5.03
CA ARG A 208 9.68 -12.02 4.36
C ARG A 208 9.26 -11.78 2.92
N ILE A 209 8.35 -10.83 2.69
CA ILE A 209 7.86 -10.54 1.33
C ILE A 209 8.97 -9.93 0.49
N ARG A 210 9.80 -9.02 1.05
CA ARG A 210 10.94 -8.48 0.30
C ARG A 210 11.91 -9.57 -0.15
N ALA A 211 12.24 -10.52 0.73
CA ALA A 211 13.14 -11.63 0.39
C ALA A 211 12.59 -12.48 -0.78
N ALA A 212 11.27 -12.67 -0.86
CA ALA A 212 10.62 -13.38 -1.96
C ALA A 212 10.61 -12.59 -3.28
N HIS A 213 10.59 -11.24 -3.22
CA HIS A 213 10.58 -10.38 -4.40
C HIS A 213 11.98 -9.92 -4.88
N GLY A 214 13.02 -10.19 -4.10
CA GLY A 214 14.37 -9.68 -4.32
C GLY A 214 14.45 -8.17 -4.05
N PRO A 215 15.51 -7.66 -3.41
CA PRO A 215 15.72 -6.22 -3.33
C PRO A 215 16.00 -5.70 -4.75
N VAL A 216 15.04 -5.03 -5.39
CA VAL A 216 15.32 -4.30 -6.64
C VAL A 216 16.05 -3.01 -6.26
N VAL A 217 17.38 -3.02 -6.40
CA VAL A 217 18.25 -1.88 -6.06
C VAL A 217 18.08 -0.73 -7.04
N ARG A 218 17.55 -1.00 -8.24
CA ARG A 218 17.29 0.03 -9.25
C ARG A 218 16.05 -0.33 -10.06
N ASP A 219 14.92 0.35 -9.86
CA ASP A 219 13.74 0.31 -10.75
C ASP A 219 13.47 1.75 -11.20
N GLY A 220 13.58 2.01 -12.50
CA GLY A 220 13.31 3.34 -13.03
C GLY A 220 13.44 3.46 -14.53
N ASP A 221 12.95 4.58 -15.04
CA ASP A 221 13.09 4.94 -16.45
C ASP A 221 14.55 5.30 -16.78
N VAL A 222 15.01 4.83 -17.92
CA VAL A 222 16.34 5.09 -18.48
C VAL A 222 16.22 5.60 -19.91
N ARG A 223 17.23 6.34 -20.35
CA ARG A 223 17.38 6.78 -21.75
C ARG A 223 18.60 6.09 -22.33
N ILE A 224 18.42 5.41 -23.46
CA ILE A 224 19.45 4.61 -24.11
C ILE A 224 19.82 5.31 -25.41
N PRO A 225 20.94 6.06 -25.46
CA PRO A 225 21.42 6.65 -26.70
C PRO A 225 21.91 5.53 -27.64
N VAL A 226 21.38 5.48 -28.86
CA VAL A 226 21.80 4.53 -29.90
C VAL A 226 22.79 5.21 -30.84
N ASP A 227 22.51 6.46 -31.20
CA ASP A 227 23.38 7.36 -31.95
C ASP A 227 23.04 8.84 -31.63
N ASP A 228 23.62 9.79 -32.37
CA ASP A 228 23.42 11.23 -32.19
C ASP A 228 21.97 11.72 -32.45
N ARG A 229 21.11 10.88 -33.02
CA ARG A 229 19.74 11.23 -33.42
C ARG A 229 18.67 10.37 -32.75
N VAL A 230 19.04 9.19 -32.23
CA VAL A 230 18.10 8.21 -31.68
C VAL A 230 18.42 7.93 -30.22
N THR A 231 17.42 8.15 -29.36
CA THR A 231 17.44 7.75 -27.95
C THR A 231 16.19 6.96 -27.64
N LEU A 232 16.35 5.73 -27.18
CA LEU A 232 15.25 4.84 -26.79
C LEU A 232 14.88 5.07 -25.32
N ALA A 233 13.59 5.01 -25.03
CA ALA A 233 13.11 5.05 -23.65
C ALA A 233 13.09 3.61 -23.13
N GLY A 234 13.67 3.40 -21.96
CA GLY A 234 13.68 2.10 -21.31
C GLY A 234 13.17 2.17 -19.89
N ARG A 235 12.75 1.02 -19.35
CA ARG A 235 12.60 0.81 -17.92
C ARG A 235 13.54 -0.30 -17.48
N LEU A 236 14.45 0.05 -16.58
CA LEU A 236 15.48 -0.83 -16.05
C LEU A 236 15.08 -1.24 -14.63
N ALA A 237 15.01 -2.54 -14.38
CA ALA A 237 14.87 -3.12 -13.05
C ALA A 237 16.07 -4.03 -12.76
N VAL A 238 16.82 -3.78 -11.69
CA VAL A 238 18.03 -4.56 -11.32
C VAL A 238 17.93 -4.99 -9.86
N PRO A 239 17.80 -6.30 -9.59
CA PRO A 239 17.97 -6.89 -8.24
C PRO A 239 19.37 -6.64 -7.65
N GLU A 240 19.50 -6.64 -6.32
CA GLU A 240 20.76 -6.40 -5.58
C GLU A 240 21.87 -7.36 -6.00
N ASP A 241 21.53 -8.64 -6.13
CA ASP A 241 22.44 -9.71 -6.52
C ASP A 241 22.21 -10.16 -7.96
N ALA A 242 21.88 -9.22 -8.87
CA ALA A 242 21.57 -9.56 -10.25
C ALA A 242 22.73 -10.29 -10.95
N LEU A 243 22.50 -11.53 -11.38
CA LEU A 243 23.49 -12.36 -12.08
C LEU A 243 23.72 -11.94 -13.53
N GLY A 244 22.81 -11.15 -14.09
CA GLY A 244 22.82 -10.66 -15.47
C GLY A 244 21.58 -9.82 -15.76
N ILE A 245 21.49 -9.26 -16.98
CA ILE A 245 20.34 -8.47 -17.43
C ILE A 245 19.71 -9.11 -18.67
N VAL A 246 18.39 -9.24 -18.67
CA VAL A 246 17.58 -9.69 -19.81
C VAL A 246 17.00 -8.47 -20.54
N LEU A 247 17.34 -8.34 -21.82
CA LEU A 247 16.86 -7.29 -22.70
C LEU A 247 15.58 -7.73 -23.42
N PHE A 248 14.51 -6.95 -23.29
CA PHE A 248 13.24 -7.24 -23.96
C PHE A 248 13.20 -6.53 -25.31
N ALA A 249 13.46 -7.28 -26.39
CA ALA A 249 13.16 -6.84 -27.74
C ALA A 249 11.68 -7.13 -28.05
N HIS A 250 10.83 -6.12 -28.00
CA HIS A 250 9.40 -6.29 -28.27
C HIS A 250 9.10 -6.31 -29.79
N GLY A 251 8.17 -7.15 -30.22
CA GLY A 251 7.67 -7.17 -31.60
C GLY A 251 6.65 -6.06 -31.89
N SER A 252 6.28 -5.90 -33.17
CA SER A 252 5.28 -4.92 -33.62
C SER A 252 3.95 -5.07 -32.85
N GLY A 253 3.50 -3.99 -32.20
CA GLY A 253 2.27 -3.97 -31.38
C GLY A 253 2.49 -4.22 -29.89
N SER A 254 3.74 -4.36 -29.43
CA SER A 254 4.10 -4.42 -28.01
C SER A 254 5.06 -3.28 -27.65
N SER A 255 5.14 -2.97 -26.37
CA SER A 255 5.98 -1.89 -25.83
C SER A 255 6.51 -2.26 -24.45
N ARG A 256 7.35 -1.37 -23.86
CA ARG A 256 7.75 -1.42 -22.45
C ARG A 256 6.55 -1.29 -21.49
N HIS A 257 5.38 -0.92 -22.01
CA HIS A 257 4.12 -0.84 -21.28
C HIS A 257 3.26 -2.11 -21.38
N SER A 258 3.69 -3.12 -22.15
CA SER A 258 2.96 -4.38 -22.30
C SER A 258 2.79 -5.11 -20.96
N PRO A 259 1.55 -5.37 -20.50
CA PRO A 259 1.29 -6.09 -19.24
C PRO A 259 1.96 -7.47 -19.22
N ARG A 260 1.93 -8.18 -20.35
CA ARG A 260 2.56 -9.50 -20.48
C ARG A 260 4.07 -9.42 -20.29
N ASN A 261 4.75 -8.48 -20.96
CA ASN A 261 6.21 -8.38 -20.86
C ASN A 261 6.63 -7.93 -19.45
N ARG A 262 5.86 -7.04 -18.81
CA ARG A 262 6.09 -6.64 -17.43
C ARG A 262 5.95 -7.80 -16.45
N ALA A 263 4.96 -8.67 -16.65
CA ALA A 263 4.80 -9.88 -15.84
C ALA A 263 6.00 -10.85 -15.99
N VAL A 264 6.48 -11.07 -17.22
CA VAL A 264 7.69 -11.88 -17.47
C VAL A 264 8.92 -11.24 -16.83
N ALA A 265 9.06 -9.92 -16.95
CA ALA A 265 10.18 -9.19 -16.37
C ALA A 265 10.22 -9.27 -14.84
N ALA A 266 9.05 -9.15 -14.19
CA ALA A 266 8.93 -9.33 -12.75
C ALA A 266 9.36 -10.73 -12.30
N ALA A 267 8.98 -11.77 -13.06
CA ALA A 267 9.41 -13.14 -12.78
C ALA A 267 10.93 -13.33 -12.90
N LEU A 268 11.57 -12.70 -13.89
CA LEU A 268 13.03 -12.72 -14.04
C LEU A 268 13.75 -11.97 -12.92
N ASN A 269 13.22 -10.82 -12.50
CA ASN A 269 13.76 -10.05 -11.38
C ASN A 269 13.79 -10.87 -10.09
N ARG A 270 12.74 -11.66 -9.81
CA ARG A 270 12.71 -12.58 -8.66
C ARG A 270 13.72 -13.71 -8.76
N ALA A 271 14.02 -14.17 -9.97
CA ALA A 271 15.05 -15.17 -10.21
C ALA A 271 16.48 -14.59 -10.12
N GLY A 272 16.64 -13.32 -9.72
CA GLY A 272 17.94 -12.66 -9.60
C GLY A 272 18.50 -12.18 -10.93
N LEU A 273 17.65 -11.88 -11.93
CA LEU A 273 18.07 -11.30 -13.20
C LEU A 273 17.51 -9.88 -13.34
N GLY A 274 18.35 -8.91 -13.68
CA GLY A 274 17.86 -7.60 -14.08
C GLY A 274 17.09 -7.67 -15.40
N THR A 275 16.23 -6.71 -15.66
CA THR A 275 15.43 -6.62 -16.88
C THR A 275 15.44 -5.21 -17.44
N LEU A 276 15.54 -5.10 -18.77
CA LEU A 276 15.44 -3.83 -19.49
C LEU A 276 14.40 -3.95 -20.60
N LEU A 277 13.30 -3.22 -20.46
CA LEU A 277 12.24 -3.10 -21.47
C LEU A 277 12.40 -1.75 -22.16
N PHE A 278 12.63 -1.74 -23.47
CA PHE A 278 12.97 -0.51 -24.20
C PHE A 278 12.37 -0.49 -25.61
N ASP A 279 11.87 0.67 -26.02
CA ASP A 279 11.24 0.92 -27.32
C ASP A 279 11.47 2.36 -27.80
#